data_AF-A0AAW0RTE1-F1
#
_entry.id   AF-A0AAW0RTE1-F1
#
_cell.length_a   1.000
_cell.length_b   1.000
_cell.length_c   1.000
_cell.angle_alpha   90.00
_cell.angle_beta   90.00
_cell.angle_gamma   90.00
#
_symmetry.space_group_name_H-M   'P 1'
#
loop_
_entity.id
_entity.type
_entity.pdbx_description
1 polymer ?
#
loop_
_entity_poly.entity_id
_entity_poly.type
_entity_poly.pdbx_seq_one_letter_code
_entity_poly.pdbx_strand_id
1 'polypeptide(L)'
;MLRPGLAVRQNGRPVLPTKTTTCFRTRRAVCVRSLATQSQPLTTMARPSLPFLSPPSSTPISVRYFTSTRGSWIRHEVKLAARYTFTVWGMLAAGLVILFFVQEEILERDHPTPHEWTYMTRKFLRDAKELKDPRDGNIQWASALGRVRNALMRLSDPNKDGADLVALSDVTDPGLEDPAEFVPYDITAKSEEWRRGYFEAMMTAAKAAEHVDGWVLDVTRNMVSPAKFMIGPSNPNPVPIPPGAAHAPLEENCVNAFPSADRWYMKILATQGFTERQRLEAALEYASFMEFKGQAEAARSLQELALSEATKGIDAAKLPYDIKTVALKETARSPSLNLLEVLTSIANSKARSGDISGALPVYISLLKARRGLSDKRPLEPRGSSRPSAVPVHQQILNLFKPPAYPPPPPDGTQPPWRSAEERCQEASLQIYIGEILYATSSPDDGLSWTRDGVDLAEEQLRSLGVGVGGAKDARKLCRECLGAGLDNWHTMVSRLARAERAKEASGAGAGKSGIFSFWGGIQEPEGRWAAEEAVVLERVRRTKEIMEDVTPSRNFITSWFKA
;
A
#
# COMPACT_ATOMS: atom_id res chain seq x y z
N MET A 1 -10.42 3.55 7.77
CA MET A 1 -9.71 3.99 6.55
C MET A 1 -10.16 5.40 6.20
N LEU A 2 -9.48 6.42 6.73
CA LEU A 2 -9.80 7.82 6.41
C LEU A 2 -9.11 8.14 5.08
N ARG A 3 -9.87 8.10 3.98
CA ARG A 3 -9.40 8.50 2.63
C ARG A 3 -9.25 10.04 2.57
N PRO A 4 -8.28 10.56 1.80
CA PRO A 4 -7.71 11.90 1.94
C PRO A 4 -8.71 13.03 1.69
N GLY A 5 -8.44 14.16 2.34
CA GLY A 5 -9.28 15.35 2.40
C GLY A 5 -9.51 16.07 1.06
N LEU A 6 -10.45 17.01 1.12
CA LEU A 6 -10.83 17.95 0.06
C LEU A 6 -9.64 18.85 -0.32
N ALA A 7 -8.93 18.51 -1.39
CA ALA A 7 -7.89 19.38 -1.96
C ALA A 7 -8.38 20.03 -3.26
N VAL A 8 -8.67 21.33 -3.18
CA VAL A 8 -8.90 22.23 -4.32
C VAL A 8 -7.59 22.42 -5.10
N ARG A 9 -7.64 22.12 -6.41
CA ARG A 9 -6.51 22.15 -7.35
C ARG A 9 -6.04 23.59 -7.62
N GLN A 10 -4.78 23.92 -7.31
CA GLN A 10 -4.13 25.14 -7.81
C GLN A 10 -2.90 24.80 -8.66
N ASN A 11 -2.85 25.41 -9.85
CA ASN A 11 -1.78 25.28 -10.84
C ASN A 11 -0.57 26.15 -10.46
N GLY A 12 0.61 25.55 -10.35
CA GLY A 12 1.88 26.25 -10.27
C GLY A 12 2.94 25.56 -11.11
N ARG A 13 3.45 26.26 -12.14
CA ARG A 13 4.63 25.85 -12.93
C ARG A 13 5.91 26.12 -12.13
N PRO A 14 6.92 25.24 -12.19
CA PRO A 14 8.29 25.62 -11.95
C PRO A 14 9.12 25.64 -13.26
N VAL A 15 9.83 26.75 -13.46
CA VAL A 15 10.91 26.92 -14.43
C VAL A 15 12.18 26.33 -13.83
N LEU A 16 12.88 25.46 -14.56
CA LEU A 16 14.17 24.88 -14.17
C LEU A 16 15.30 25.49 -15.02
N PRO A 17 16.47 25.79 -14.43
CA PRO A 17 17.64 26.23 -15.16
C PRO A 17 18.51 25.06 -15.64
N THR A 18 19.11 25.26 -16.80
CA THR A 18 20.09 24.43 -17.51
C THR A 18 21.38 24.21 -16.71
N LYS A 19 21.91 22.97 -16.71
CA LYS A 19 23.30 22.67 -16.34
C LYS A 19 23.99 21.80 -17.37
N THR A 20 25.25 22.15 -17.55
CA THR A 20 26.22 21.81 -18.58
C THR A 20 26.87 20.43 -18.38
N THR A 21 27.15 19.79 -19.52
CA THR A 21 27.79 18.48 -19.71
C THR A 21 29.28 18.50 -19.36
N THR A 22 29.76 17.52 -18.59
CA THR A 22 31.19 17.28 -18.36
C THR A 22 31.57 15.87 -18.82
N CYS A 23 32.44 15.78 -19.81
CA CYS A 23 33.02 14.55 -20.36
C CYS A 23 33.97 13.87 -19.35
N PHE A 24 33.82 12.55 -19.17
CA PHE A 24 34.83 11.71 -18.53
C PHE A 24 35.68 10.97 -19.57
N ARG A 25 36.98 10.98 -19.28
CA ARG A 25 38.12 10.63 -20.12
C ARG A 25 38.58 9.22 -19.75
N THR A 26 38.44 8.23 -20.63
CA THR A 26 39.02 6.88 -20.41
C THR A 26 40.40 6.77 -21.05
N ARG A 27 41.42 6.48 -20.23
CA ARG A 27 42.80 6.19 -20.67
C ARG A 27 42.88 4.78 -21.28
N ARG A 28 43.32 4.69 -22.53
CA ARG A 28 43.90 3.47 -23.15
C ARG A 28 45.41 3.48 -22.93
N ALA A 29 45.99 2.35 -22.54
CA ALA A 29 47.44 2.11 -22.60
C ALA A 29 47.72 1.10 -23.72
N VAL A 30 48.56 1.50 -24.66
CA VAL A 30 49.09 0.72 -25.78
C VAL A 30 50.57 0.47 -25.48
N CYS A 31 51.01 -0.79 -25.52
CA CYS A 31 52.44 -1.13 -25.53
C CYS A 31 52.77 -1.84 -26.83
N VAL A 32 53.55 -1.14 -27.66
CA VAL A 32 54.21 -1.63 -28.87
C VAL A 32 55.58 -2.18 -28.46
N ARG A 33 55.98 -3.36 -28.98
CA ARG A 33 57.39 -3.77 -28.99
C ARG A 33 57.81 -4.09 -30.42
N SER A 34 58.89 -3.43 -30.82
CA SER A 34 59.59 -3.49 -32.09
C SER A 34 60.52 -4.71 -32.17
N LEU A 35 60.51 -5.37 -33.33
CA LEU A 35 61.56 -6.30 -33.78
C LEU A 35 62.64 -5.49 -34.49
N ALA A 36 63.91 -5.73 -34.15
CA ALA A 36 65.05 -5.31 -34.95
C ALA A 36 65.96 -6.51 -35.17
N THR A 37 66.22 -6.82 -36.44
CA THR A 37 67.03 -7.93 -36.92
C THR A 37 68.24 -7.32 -37.65
N GLN A 38 69.44 -7.59 -37.15
CA GLN A 38 70.74 -7.49 -37.82
C GLN A 38 71.65 -8.40 -36.97
N SER A 39 72.47 -9.30 -37.50
CA SER A 39 73.40 -9.15 -38.61
C SER A 39 73.92 -10.53 -39.05
N GLN A 40 74.38 -10.64 -40.30
CA GLN A 40 75.46 -11.54 -40.74
C GLN A 40 76.76 -10.70 -40.83
N PRO A 41 77.95 -11.22 -41.24
CA PRO A 41 78.49 -12.59 -41.30
C PRO A 41 79.88 -12.66 -40.61
N LEU A 42 80.54 -13.84 -40.54
CA LEU A 42 81.97 -13.99 -40.90
C LEU A 42 82.44 -15.43 -40.75
N THR A 43 83.03 -15.90 -41.84
CA THR A 43 83.81 -17.11 -42.04
C THR A 43 85.15 -17.02 -41.30
N THR A 44 85.53 -18.02 -40.51
CA THR A 44 86.95 -18.34 -40.25
C THR A 44 87.15 -19.83 -40.05
N MET A 45 88.02 -20.39 -40.89
CA MET A 45 88.67 -21.69 -40.69
C MET A 45 89.67 -21.60 -39.51
N ALA A 46 89.81 -22.73 -38.80
CA ALA A 46 90.99 -23.19 -38.06
C ALA A 46 91.31 -22.65 -36.64
N ARG A 47 90.74 -23.30 -35.61
CA ARG A 47 91.49 -24.01 -34.53
C ARG A 47 90.52 -24.82 -33.65
N PRO A 48 90.85 -26.06 -33.24
CA PRO A 48 90.03 -26.81 -32.29
C PRO A 48 90.20 -26.21 -30.88
N SER A 49 89.21 -25.45 -30.41
CA SER A 49 89.11 -25.04 -29.01
C SER A 49 88.52 -26.21 -28.20
N LEU A 50 89.34 -26.80 -27.33
CA LEU A 50 88.94 -27.86 -26.41
C LEU A 50 87.86 -27.33 -25.44
N PRO A 51 86.65 -27.93 -25.39
CA PRO A 51 85.48 -27.39 -24.71
C PRO A 51 85.49 -27.53 -23.17
N PHE A 52 86.63 -27.85 -22.56
CA PHE A 52 86.72 -28.11 -21.12
C PHE A 52 87.24 -26.92 -20.29
N LEU A 53 87.57 -25.78 -20.93
CA LEU A 53 88.12 -24.60 -20.25
C LEU A 53 87.33 -23.30 -20.47
N SER A 54 86.14 -23.37 -21.08
CA SER A 54 85.21 -22.24 -21.04
C SER A 54 84.29 -22.38 -19.82
N PRO A 55 84.26 -21.41 -18.88
CA PRO A 55 83.32 -21.44 -17.76
C PRO A 55 81.88 -21.47 -18.30
N PRO A 56 80.95 -22.24 -17.71
CA PRO A 56 79.56 -22.22 -18.14
C PRO A 56 78.99 -20.82 -17.93
N SER A 57 78.84 -20.08 -19.02
CA SER A 57 78.01 -18.89 -19.08
C SER A 57 76.60 -19.30 -18.69
N SER A 58 76.12 -18.79 -17.57
CA SER A 58 74.75 -18.97 -17.09
C SER A 58 73.79 -18.20 -18.00
N THR A 59 73.51 -18.77 -19.17
CA THR A 59 72.40 -18.37 -20.03
C THR A 59 71.56 -19.61 -20.30
N PRO A 60 70.41 -19.79 -19.63
CA PRO A 60 69.52 -20.89 -19.94
C PRO A 60 68.79 -20.61 -21.26
N ILE A 61 69.45 -20.90 -22.39
CA ILE A 61 68.79 -21.08 -23.69
C ILE A 61 68.69 -22.59 -23.93
N SER A 62 67.83 -23.24 -23.15
CA SER A 62 67.25 -24.52 -23.54
C SER A 62 65.74 -24.41 -23.39
N VAL A 63 65.08 -23.92 -24.43
CA VAL A 63 63.64 -24.09 -24.60
C VAL A 63 63.42 -25.57 -24.96
N ARG A 64 63.31 -26.41 -23.93
CA ARG A 64 62.82 -27.80 -24.09
C ARG A 64 61.36 -27.71 -24.50
N TYR A 65 61.08 -27.95 -25.78
CA TYR A 65 59.72 -28.17 -26.27
C TYR A 65 59.21 -29.52 -25.75
N PHE A 66 58.60 -29.53 -24.57
CA PHE A 66 57.77 -30.63 -24.08
C PHE A 66 56.41 -30.58 -24.79
N THR A 67 56.26 -31.20 -25.96
CA THR A 67 54.99 -31.18 -26.70
C THR A 67 54.25 -32.53 -26.76
N SER A 68 54.77 -33.61 -26.16
CA SER A 68 54.10 -34.93 -26.17
C SER A 68 53.16 -35.20 -24.98
N THR A 69 53.15 -34.38 -23.92
CA THR A 69 52.30 -34.58 -22.72
C THR A 69 51.15 -33.58 -22.59
N ARG A 70 50.99 -32.67 -23.56
CA ARG A 70 50.02 -31.56 -23.49
C ARG A 70 48.57 -32.02 -23.67
N GLY A 71 48.32 -33.11 -24.40
CA GLY A 71 46.96 -33.61 -24.66
C GLY A 71 46.27 -34.23 -23.43
N SER A 72 46.99 -35.01 -22.61
CA SER A 72 46.44 -35.60 -21.38
C SER A 72 46.24 -34.55 -20.28
N TRP A 73 47.15 -33.58 -20.19
CA TRP A 73 47.02 -32.45 -19.27
C TRP A 73 45.82 -31.55 -19.64
N ILE A 74 45.63 -31.17 -20.90
CA ILE A 74 44.44 -30.41 -21.35
C ILE A 74 43.16 -31.21 -21.07
N ARG A 75 43.12 -32.52 -21.33
CA ARG A 75 41.95 -33.35 -21.00
C ARG A 75 41.66 -33.38 -19.50
N HIS A 76 42.70 -33.40 -18.66
CA HIS A 76 42.56 -33.33 -17.21
C HIS A 76 42.05 -31.97 -16.75
N GLU A 77 42.61 -30.88 -17.27
CA GLU A 77 42.17 -29.52 -16.97
C GLU A 77 40.75 -29.24 -17.44
N VAL A 78 40.36 -29.70 -18.63
CA VAL A 78 38.99 -29.57 -19.14
C VAL A 78 38.01 -30.37 -18.27
N LYS A 79 38.37 -31.60 -17.87
CA LYS A 79 37.54 -32.41 -16.97
C LYS A 79 37.39 -31.76 -15.59
N LEU A 80 38.46 -31.14 -15.09
CA LEU A 80 38.48 -30.43 -13.82
C LEU A 80 37.65 -29.14 -13.90
N ALA A 81 37.83 -28.34 -14.95
CA ALA A 81 37.06 -27.15 -15.22
C ALA A 81 35.57 -27.45 -15.40
N ALA A 82 35.22 -28.52 -16.12
CA ALA A 82 33.84 -28.97 -16.28
C ALA A 82 33.21 -29.38 -14.93
N ARG A 83 33.95 -30.13 -14.09
CA ARG A 83 33.50 -30.51 -12.75
C ARG A 83 33.26 -29.28 -11.88
N TYR A 84 34.20 -28.35 -11.84
CA TYR A 84 34.04 -27.12 -11.05
C TYR A 84 32.90 -26.24 -11.58
N THR A 85 32.79 -26.09 -12.89
CA THR A 85 31.71 -25.34 -13.53
C THR A 85 30.35 -25.94 -13.17
N PHE A 86 30.19 -27.26 -13.29
CA PHE A 86 28.95 -27.94 -12.89
C PHE A 86 28.65 -27.79 -11.40
N THR A 87 29.67 -27.88 -10.52
CA THR A 87 29.45 -27.68 -9.08
C THR A 87 29.07 -26.24 -8.74
N VAL A 88 29.68 -25.24 -9.39
CA VAL A 88 29.38 -23.82 -9.15
C VAL A 88 27.98 -23.49 -9.66
N TRP A 89 27.62 -23.91 -10.87
CA TRP A 89 26.27 -23.73 -11.40
C TRP A 89 25.22 -24.50 -10.60
N GLY A 90 25.54 -25.71 -10.13
CA GLY A 90 24.69 -26.48 -9.22
C GLY A 90 24.47 -25.77 -7.90
N MET A 91 25.52 -25.22 -7.28
CA MET A 91 25.42 -24.42 -6.05
C MET A 91 24.63 -23.12 -6.27
N LEU A 92 24.84 -22.43 -7.39
CA LEU A 92 24.11 -21.21 -7.73
C LEU A 92 22.62 -21.51 -7.95
N ALA A 93 22.29 -22.55 -8.71
CA ALA A 93 20.91 -22.98 -8.91
C ALA A 93 20.24 -23.38 -7.59
N ALA A 94 20.92 -24.15 -6.73
CA ALA A 94 20.43 -24.50 -5.40
C ALA A 94 20.21 -23.25 -4.52
N GLY A 95 21.14 -22.29 -4.57
CA GLY A 95 21.01 -21.02 -3.86
C GLY A 95 19.78 -20.21 -4.30
N LEU A 96 19.52 -20.11 -5.62
CA LEU A 96 18.34 -19.45 -6.15
C LEU A 96 17.04 -20.15 -5.73
N VAL A 97 17.02 -21.48 -5.74
CA VAL A 97 15.85 -22.27 -5.28
C VAL A 97 15.59 -22.04 -3.79
N ILE A 98 16.63 -22.04 -2.95
CA ILE A 98 16.50 -21.76 -1.52
C ILE A 98 15.97 -20.34 -1.29
N LEU A 99 16.51 -19.34 -1.98
CA LEU A 99 16.05 -17.95 -1.87
C LEU A 99 14.59 -17.80 -2.28
N PHE A 100 14.18 -18.49 -3.35
CA PHE A 100 12.78 -18.51 -3.80
C PHE A 100 11.85 -19.08 -2.72
N PHE A 101 12.19 -20.22 -2.10
CA PHE A 101 11.37 -20.80 -1.03
C PHE A 101 11.35 -19.93 0.24
N VAL A 102 12.47 -19.31 0.60
CA VAL A 102 12.52 -18.36 1.73
C VAL A 102 11.62 -17.16 1.46
N GLN A 103 11.61 -16.63 0.23
CA GLN A 103 10.74 -15.53 -0.14
C GLN A 103 9.26 -15.93 -0.09
N GLU A 104 8.90 -17.10 -0.60
CA GLU A 104 7.54 -17.63 -0.54
C GLU A 104 7.07 -17.83 0.91
N GLU A 105 7.94 -18.30 1.80
CA GLU A 105 7.66 -18.48 3.21
C GLU A 105 7.47 -17.14 3.95
N ILE A 106 8.26 -16.12 3.60
CA ILE A 106 8.07 -14.75 4.11
C ILE A 106 6.71 -14.22 3.67
N LEU A 107 6.37 -14.39 2.38
CA LEU A 107 5.07 -13.96 1.85
C LEU A 107 3.90 -14.73 2.47
N GLU A 108 4.06 -16.02 2.79
CA GLU A 108 3.03 -16.80 3.49
C GLU A 108 2.81 -16.31 4.93
N ARG A 109 3.87 -15.85 5.61
CA ARG A 109 3.75 -15.26 6.94
C ARG A 109 3.16 -13.84 6.92
N ASP A 110 3.50 -13.04 5.92
CA ASP A 110 2.95 -11.68 5.77
C ASP A 110 1.48 -11.73 5.31
N HIS A 111 1.14 -12.69 4.44
CA HIS A 111 -0.19 -12.88 3.86
C HIS A 111 -0.65 -14.34 3.99
N PRO A 112 -1.14 -14.75 5.17
CA PRO A 112 -1.60 -16.12 5.39
C PRO A 112 -2.77 -16.45 4.47
N THR A 113 -2.77 -17.68 3.94
CA THR A 113 -3.82 -18.20 3.05
C THR A 113 -4.35 -19.54 3.57
N PRO A 114 -5.61 -19.92 3.27
CA PRO A 114 -6.18 -21.15 3.79
C PRO A 114 -5.40 -22.38 3.31
N HIS A 115 -5.07 -23.29 4.23
CA HIS A 115 -4.28 -24.49 3.92
C HIS A 115 -5.02 -25.49 3.02
N GLU A 116 -6.36 -25.41 3.01
CA GLU A 116 -7.23 -26.21 2.15
C GLU A 116 -7.06 -25.88 0.66
N TRP A 117 -6.51 -24.71 0.32
CA TRP A 117 -6.31 -24.31 -1.06
C TRP A 117 -5.04 -24.93 -1.66
N THR A 118 -5.13 -25.30 -2.93
CA THR A 118 -3.97 -25.71 -3.73
C THR A 118 -2.89 -24.61 -3.74
N TYR A 119 -1.62 -25.02 -3.73
CA TYR A 119 -0.47 -24.11 -3.71
C TYR A 119 -0.55 -22.98 -4.75
N MET A 120 -0.97 -23.26 -5.99
CA MET A 120 -1.07 -22.24 -7.04
C MET A 120 -2.10 -21.15 -6.71
N THR A 121 -3.23 -21.52 -6.12
CA THR A 121 -4.29 -20.57 -5.73
C THR A 121 -3.81 -19.68 -4.59
N ARG A 122 -3.14 -20.28 -3.60
CA ARG A 122 -2.46 -19.55 -2.51
C ARG A 122 -1.38 -18.60 -3.04
N LYS A 123 -0.57 -19.06 -3.99
CA LYS A 123 0.47 -18.26 -4.63
C LYS A 123 -0.11 -17.06 -5.35
N PHE A 124 -1.13 -17.25 -6.18
CA PHE A 124 -1.76 -16.15 -6.91
C PHE A 124 -2.33 -15.06 -5.99
N LEU A 125 -2.97 -15.46 -4.87
CA LEU A 125 -3.48 -14.47 -3.90
C LEU A 125 -2.34 -13.74 -3.18
N ARG A 126 -1.28 -14.43 -2.78
CA ARG A 126 -0.11 -13.81 -2.12
C ARG A 126 0.62 -12.85 -3.06
N ASP A 127 0.91 -13.28 -4.28
CA ASP A 127 1.54 -12.46 -5.32
C ASP A 127 0.69 -11.21 -5.61
N ALA A 128 -0.63 -11.34 -5.64
CA ALA A 128 -1.52 -10.19 -5.83
C ALA A 128 -1.47 -9.18 -4.68
N LYS A 129 -1.41 -9.66 -3.42
CA LYS A 129 -1.32 -8.79 -2.25
C LYS A 129 0.03 -8.06 -2.21
N GLU A 130 1.12 -8.73 -2.53
CA GLU A 130 2.45 -8.10 -2.67
C GLU A 130 2.45 -7.05 -3.80
N LEU A 131 1.79 -7.32 -4.93
CA LEU A 131 1.69 -6.33 -6.03
C LEU A 131 0.82 -5.12 -5.68
N LYS A 132 -0.14 -5.29 -4.76
CA LYS A 132 -0.99 -4.22 -4.23
C LYS A 132 -0.25 -3.35 -3.21
N ASP A 133 0.58 -3.95 -2.37
CA ASP A 133 1.39 -3.24 -1.36
C ASP A 133 2.88 -3.62 -1.49
N PRO A 134 3.54 -3.24 -2.61
CA PRO A 134 4.90 -3.65 -2.88
C PRO A 134 5.87 -2.87 -2.00
N ARG A 135 6.89 -3.57 -1.50
CA ARG A 135 7.97 -2.96 -0.72
C ARG A 135 8.74 -1.88 -1.49
N ASP A 136 8.75 -1.96 -2.81
CA ASP A 136 9.40 -1.01 -3.72
C ASP A 136 8.53 0.23 -4.03
N GLY A 137 7.28 0.28 -3.56
CA GLY A 137 6.34 1.39 -3.78
C GLY A 137 5.74 1.48 -5.20
N ASN A 138 6.18 0.64 -6.15
CA ASN A 138 5.64 0.61 -7.50
C ASN A 138 4.43 -0.33 -7.62
N ILE A 139 3.23 0.19 -7.38
CA ILE A 139 1.99 -0.58 -7.36
C ILE A 139 1.55 -0.95 -8.79
N GLN A 140 1.33 -2.24 -9.03
CA GLN A 140 0.88 -2.77 -10.32
C GLN A 140 -0.54 -3.32 -10.25
N TRP A 141 -1.53 -2.44 -10.38
CA TRP A 141 -2.95 -2.80 -10.24
C TRP A 141 -3.44 -3.83 -11.27
N ALA A 142 -3.07 -3.70 -12.55
CA ALA A 142 -3.47 -4.66 -13.59
C ALA A 142 -2.91 -6.06 -13.35
N SER A 143 -1.63 -6.16 -12.99
CA SER A 143 -0.99 -7.42 -12.63
C SER A 143 -1.64 -8.03 -11.38
N ALA A 144 -1.93 -7.21 -10.37
CA ALA A 144 -2.59 -7.65 -9.15
C ALA A 144 -3.98 -8.23 -9.44
N LEU A 145 -4.82 -7.51 -10.20
CA LEU A 145 -6.16 -7.99 -10.59
C LEU A 145 -6.06 -9.30 -11.38
N GLY A 146 -5.18 -9.39 -12.37
CA GLY A 146 -4.99 -10.60 -13.16
C GLY A 146 -4.59 -11.80 -12.29
N ARG A 147 -3.72 -11.61 -11.28
CA ARG A 147 -3.35 -12.67 -10.33
C ARG A 147 -4.53 -13.10 -9.47
N VAL A 148 -5.28 -12.16 -8.87
CA VAL A 148 -6.47 -12.52 -8.06
C VAL A 148 -7.55 -13.19 -8.90
N ARG A 149 -7.80 -12.71 -10.13
CA ARG A 149 -8.76 -13.30 -11.05
C ARG A 149 -8.41 -14.77 -11.33
N ASN A 150 -7.14 -15.07 -11.58
CA ASN A 150 -6.65 -16.45 -11.72
C ASN A 150 -6.86 -17.30 -10.45
N ALA A 151 -6.71 -16.71 -9.26
CA ALA A 151 -7.04 -17.41 -8.02
C ALA A 151 -8.55 -17.70 -7.93
N LEU A 152 -9.40 -16.73 -8.25
CA LEU A 152 -10.86 -16.86 -8.18
C LEU A 152 -11.42 -17.84 -9.21
N MET A 153 -10.89 -17.85 -10.45
CA MET A 153 -11.26 -18.86 -11.46
C MET A 153 -10.96 -20.28 -10.97
N ARG A 154 -9.81 -20.48 -10.31
CA ARG A 154 -9.47 -21.79 -9.73
C ARG A 154 -10.34 -22.17 -8.53
N LEU A 155 -10.86 -21.17 -7.80
CA LEU A 155 -11.77 -21.36 -6.68
C LEU A 155 -13.21 -21.61 -7.13
N SER A 156 -13.62 -21.17 -8.33
CA SER A 156 -14.90 -21.53 -8.94
C SER A 156 -14.86 -22.86 -9.69
N ASP A 157 -13.66 -23.31 -10.10
CA ASP A 157 -13.48 -24.56 -10.84
C ASP A 157 -13.76 -25.81 -9.96
N PRO A 158 -14.76 -26.67 -10.31
CA PRO A 158 -15.09 -27.87 -9.53
C PRO A 158 -13.99 -28.93 -9.54
N ASN A 159 -13.14 -28.92 -10.57
CA ASN A 159 -12.01 -29.85 -10.71
C ASN A 159 -10.75 -29.43 -9.93
N LYS A 160 -10.78 -28.26 -9.26
CA LYS A 160 -9.64 -27.69 -8.53
C LYS A 160 -10.03 -27.42 -7.09
N ASP A 161 -10.11 -26.15 -6.69
CA ASP A 161 -10.38 -25.73 -5.31
C ASP A 161 -11.88 -25.41 -5.08
N GLY A 162 -12.69 -25.48 -6.14
CA GLY A 162 -14.14 -25.22 -6.13
C GLY A 162 -15.01 -26.47 -6.03
N ALA A 163 -14.46 -27.61 -5.61
CA ALA A 163 -15.27 -28.80 -5.32
C ALA A 163 -16.42 -28.45 -4.34
N ASP A 164 -17.59 -29.08 -4.45
CA ASP A 164 -18.75 -28.86 -3.56
C ASP A 164 -19.37 -27.45 -3.55
N LEU A 165 -19.04 -26.58 -4.51
CA LEU A 165 -19.70 -25.29 -4.65
C LEU A 165 -21.04 -25.43 -5.38
N VAL A 166 -22.09 -24.83 -4.83
CA VAL A 166 -23.42 -24.78 -5.44
C VAL A 166 -23.60 -23.41 -6.08
N ALA A 167 -23.76 -23.35 -7.40
CA ALA A 167 -24.06 -22.10 -8.10
C ALA A 167 -25.47 -21.62 -7.75
N LEU A 168 -25.61 -20.35 -7.37
CA LEU A 168 -26.90 -19.74 -7.02
C LEU A 168 -27.65 -19.18 -8.23
N SER A 169 -26.97 -19.05 -9.37
CA SER A 169 -27.56 -18.56 -10.62
C SER A 169 -26.97 -19.27 -11.83
N ASP A 170 -27.81 -19.56 -12.82
CA ASP A 170 -27.39 -20.15 -14.09
C ASP A 170 -27.00 -19.10 -15.15
N VAL A 171 -27.07 -17.81 -14.79
CA VAL A 171 -26.75 -16.70 -15.71
C VAL A 171 -25.24 -16.64 -15.90
N THR A 172 -24.80 -17.03 -17.10
CA THR A 172 -23.40 -16.95 -17.54
C THR A 172 -23.26 -15.88 -18.63
N ASP A 173 -22.09 -15.24 -18.67
CA ASP A 173 -21.81 -14.17 -19.64
C ASP A 173 -20.83 -14.67 -20.70
N PRO A 174 -21.30 -15.02 -21.92
CA PRO A 174 -20.44 -15.57 -22.97
C PRO A 174 -19.40 -14.57 -23.49
N GLY A 175 -19.51 -13.28 -23.15
CA GLY A 175 -18.55 -12.24 -23.55
C GLY A 175 -17.28 -12.19 -22.69
N LEU A 176 -17.19 -12.99 -21.63
CA LEU A 176 -16.03 -13.05 -20.75
C LEU A 176 -15.07 -14.19 -21.11
N GLU A 177 -13.82 -14.05 -20.69
CA GLU A 177 -12.81 -15.12 -20.77
C GLU A 177 -13.27 -16.39 -20.02
N ASP A 178 -13.94 -16.21 -18.89
CA ASP A 178 -14.65 -17.26 -18.16
C ASP A 178 -16.13 -16.88 -18.02
N PRO A 179 -17.05 -17.59 -18.70
CA PRO A 179 -18.48 -17.30 -18.61
C PRO A 179 -19.07 -17.43 -17.21
N ALA A 180 -18.44 -18.20 -16.31
CA ALA A 180 -18.88 -18.42 -14.95
C ALA A 180 -18.24 -17.45 -13.93
N GLU A 181 -17.40 -16.52 -14.37
CA GLU A 181 -16.58 -15.67 -13.49
C GLU A 181 -17.41 -14.89 -12.45
N PHE A 182 -18.58 -14.37 -12.83
CA PHE A 182 -19.44 -13.56 -11.97
C PHE A 182 -20.63 -14.31 -11.38
N VAL A 183 -20.65 -15.64 -11.46
CA VAL A 183 -21.70 -16.45 -10.84
C VAL A 183 -21.52 -16.44 -9.31
N PRO A 184 -22.53 -16.03 -8.53
CA PRO A 184 -22.53 -16.19 -7.08
C PRO A 184 -22.71 -17.66 -6.68
N TYR A 185 -22.04 -18.04 -5.59
CA TYR A 185 -22.07 -19.41 -5.06
C TYR A 185 -22.65 -19.45 -3.64
N ASP A 186 -23.19 -20.60 -3.25
CA ASP A 186 -23.41 -20.94 -1.85
C ASP A 186 -22.14 -21.60 -1.30
N ILE A 187 -21.51 -20.92 -0.34
CA ILE A 187 -20.27 -21.35 0.30
C ILE A 187 -20.51 -21.84 1.73
N THR A 188 -21.76 -21.97 2.18
CA THR A 188 -22.11 -22.36 3.56
C THR A 188 -21.53 -23.72 3.98
N ALA A 189 -21.39 -24.65 3.04
CA ALA A 189 -20.80 -25.98 3.27
C ALA A 189 -19.27 -25.96 3.46
N LYS A 190 -18.59 -24.83 3.16
CA LYS A 190 -17.13 -24.73 3.25
C LYS A 190 -16.65 -24.33 4.65
N SER A 191 -15.40 -24.67 4.94
CA SER A 191 -14.73 -24.29 6.18
C SER A 191 -14.68 -22.78 6.34
N GLU A 192 -14.55 -22.31 7.58
CA GLU A 192 -14.46 -20.90 7.88
C GLU A 192 -13.21 -20.26 7.25
N GLU A 193 -12.07 -20.94 7.29
CA GLU A 193 -10.82 -20.47 6.68
C GLU A 193 -10.99 -20.28 5.17
N TRP A 194 -11.63 -21.25 4.50
CA TRP A 194 -11.91 -21.18 3.07
C TRP A 194 -12.83 -20.00 2.75
N ARG A 195 -13.94 -19.82 3.50
CA ARG A 195 -14.89 -18.71 3.28
C ARG A 195 -14.23 -17.35 3.48
N ARG A 196 -13.37 -17.20 4.49
CA ARG A 196 -12.61 -15.97 4.76
C ARG A 196 -11.59 -15.67 3.67
N GLY A 197 -10.82 -16.67 3.24
CA GLY A 197 -9.90 -16.52 2.12
C GLY A 197 -10.65 -16.13 0.84
N TYR A 198 -11.82 -16.72 0.58
CA TYR A 198 -12.63 -16.43 -0.60
C TYR A 198 -13.17 -15.00 -0.57
N PHE A 199 -13.69 -14.55 0.58
CA PHE A 199 -14.08 -13.16 0.79
C PHE A 199 -12.91 -12.20 0.54
N GLU A 200 -11.75 -12.48 1.12
CA GLU A 200 -10.56 -11.63 0.98
C GLU A 200 -10.08 -11.58 -0.48
N ALA A 201 -10.10 -12.69 -1.20
CA ALA A 201 -9.78 -12.74 -2.62
C ALA A 201 -10.76 -11.88 -3.42
N MET A 202 -12.08 -12.01 -3.22
CA MET A 202 -13.05 -11.19 -3.94
C MET A 202 -12.97 -9.70 -3.58
N MET A 203 -12.77 -9.35 -2.32
CA MET A 203 -12.55 -7.96 -1.91
C MET A 203 -11.25 -7.40 -2.51
N THR A 204 -10.20 -8.20 -2.62
CA THR A 204 -8.95 -7.78 -3.28
C THR A 204 -9.16 -7.59 -4.78
N ALA A 205 -9.93 -8.46 -5.43
CA ALA A 205 -10.31 -8.31 -6.83
C ALA A 205 -11.14 -7.03 -7.04
N ALA A 206 -12.16 -6.80 -6.22
CA ALA A 206 -13.01 -5.61 -6.28
C ALA A 206 -12.16 -4.33 -6.13
N LYS A 207 -11.34 -4.24 -5.08
CA LYS A 207 -10.44 -3.09 -4.85
C LYS A 207 -9.42 -2.90 -5.99
N ALA A 208 -8.85 -3.98 -6.52
CA ALA A 208 -7.95 -3.86 -7.67
C ALA A 208 -8.70 -3.40 -8.94
N ALA A 209 -9.93 -3.88 -9.14
CA ALA A 209 -10.81 -3.49 -10.23
C ALA A 209 -11.19 -2.01 -10.16
N GLU A 210 -11.39 -1.41 -8.97
CA GLU A 210 -11.63 0.04 -8.83
C GLU A 210 -10.49 0.87 -9.44
N HIS A 211 -9.24 0.45 -9.24
CA HIS A 211 -8.07 1.18 -9.72
C HIS A 211 -7.80 0.99 -11.21
N VAL A 212 -8.25 -0.14 -11.79
CA VAL A 212 -8.16 -0.41 -13.22
C VAL A 212 -9.45 -0.14 -13.98
N ASP A 213 -10.45 0.47 -13.32
CA ASP A 213 -11.73 0.78 -13.96
C ASP A 213 -11.52 1.74 -15.14
N GLY A 214 -12.12 1.41 -16.27
CA GLY A 214 -11.93 2.14 -17.53
C GLY A 214 -10.54 2.00 -18.16
N TRP A 215 -9.69 1.06 -17.73
CA TRP A 215 -8.45 0.75 -18.46
C TRP A 215 -8.75 0.06 -19.79
N VAL A 216 -7.91 0.32 -20.79
CA VAL A 216 -8.07 -0.18 -22.15
C VAL A 216 -6.96 -1.15 -22.51
N LEU A 217 -7.32 -2.16 -23.29
CA LEU A 217 -6.42 -3.13 -23.90
C LEU A 217 -6.27 -2.76 -25.37
N ASP A 218 -5.04 -2.43 -25.77
CA ASP A 218 -4.69 -2.31 -27.18
C ASP A 218 -4.59 -3.71 -27.79
N VAL A 219 -5.55 -4.06 -28.66
CA VAL A 219 -5.64 -5.39 -29.28
C VAL A 219 -4.44 -5.66 -30.20
N THR A 220 -3.85 -4.63 -30.80
CA THR A 220 -2.75 -4.78 -31.75
C THR A 220 -1.43 -5.13 -31.05
N ARG A 221 -1.23 -4.62 -29.83
CA ARG A 221 0.00 -4.79 -29.04
C ARG A 221 -0.18 -5.70 -27.83
N ASN A 222 -1.42 -6.11 -27.55
CA ASN A 222 -1.83 -6.82 -26.34
C ASN A 222 -1.30 -6.15 -25.06
N MET A 223 -1.46 -4.82 -25.00
CA MET A 223 -0.91 -4.00 -23.91
C MET A 223 -2.04 -3.26 -23.20
N VAL A 224 -2.07 -3.40 -21.88
CA VAL A 224 -3.04 -2.69 -21.05
C VAL A 224 -2.50 -1.31 -20.71
N SER A 225 -3.31 -0.27 -20.90
CA SER A 225 -2.98 1.10 -20.59
C SER A 225 -4.17 1.84 -19.97
N PRO A 226 -3.93 2.78 -19.03
CA PRO A 226 -4.96 3.70 -18.57
C PRO A 226 -5.56 4.53 -19.72
N ALA A 227 -6.89 4.71 -19.72
CA ALA A 227 -7.56 5.50 -20.77
C ALA A 227 -7.08 6.96 -20.88
N LYS A 228 -6.52 7.55 -19.81
CA LYS A 228 -5.95 8.91 -19.83
C LYS A 228 -4.80 9.10 -20.82
N PHE A 229 -4.14 8.01 -21.23
CA PHE A 229 -3.04 8.02 -22.20
C PHE A 229 -3.49 7.70 -23.63
N MET A 230 -4.72 7.21 -23.79
CA MET A 230 -5.28 6.83 -25.09
C MET A 230 -5.50 8.07 -25.96
N ILE A 231 -5.03 8.00 -27.20
CA ILE A 231 -5.24 9.04 -28.20
C ILE A 231 -6.53 8.70 -28.96
N GLY A 232 -7.51 9.60 -28.94
CA GLY A 232 -8.71 9.43 -29.74
C GLY A 232 -9.75 10.53 -29.53
N PRO A 233 -10.88 10.46 -30.23
CA PRO A 233 -11.95 11.45 -30.12
C PRO A 233 -12.50 11.60 -28.70
N SER A 234 -12.52 10.53 -27.89
CA SER A 234 -12.99 10.58 -26.49
C SER A 234 -11.98 11.27 -25.56
N ASN A 235 -10.72 11.39 -25.97
CA ASN A 235 -9.66 12.05 -25.22
C ASN A 235 -8.77 12.89 -26.15
N PRO A 236 -9.21 14.10 -26.55
CA PRO A 236 -8.51 14.91 -27.54
C PRO A 236 -7.15 15.45 -27.04
N ASN A 237 -6.96 15.52 -25.71
CA ASN A 237 -5.73 16.01 -25.08
C ASN A 237 -5.20 14.95 -24.09
N PRO A 238 -4.59 13.86 -24.58
CA PRO A 238 -4.08 12.81 -23.72
C PRO A 238 -2.92 13.30 -22.85
N VAL A 239 -2.82 12.73 -21.65
CA VAL A 239 -1.69 13.00 -20.76
C VAL A 239 -0.42 12.42 -21.38
N PRO A 240 0.72 13.13 -21.35
CA PRO A 240 1.97 12.57 -21.86
C PRO A 240 2.36 11.32 -21.07
N ILE A 241 2.85 10.32 -21.80
CA ILE A 241 3.29 9.05 -21.24
C ILE A 241 4.60 9.28 -20.46
N PRO A 242 4.78 8.62 -19.30
CA PRO A 242 6.06 8.68 -18.58
C PRO A 242 7.23 8.18 -19.45
N PRO A 243 8.44 8.75 -19.27
CA PRO A 243 9.60 8.36 -20.06
C PRO A 243 9.94 6.88 -19.85
N GLY A 244 10.16 6.16 -20.95
CA GLY A 244 10.51 4.74 -20.95
C GLY A 244 9.32 3.77 -21.07
N ALA A 245 8.08 4.25 -21.02
CA ALA A 245 6.90 3.43 -21.32
C ALA A 245 6.58 3.43 -22.83
N ALA A 246 5.79 2.44 -23.26
CA ALA A 246 5.42 2.26 -24.66
C ALA A 246 4.58 3.42 -25.21
N HIS A 247 4.52 3.54 -26.54
CA HIS A 247 3.72 4.58 -27.19
C HIS A 247 2.23 4.45 -26.87
N ALA A 248 1.54 5.60 -26.81
CA ALA A 248 0.13 5.69 -26.47
C ALA A 248 -0.71 4.83 -27.43
N PRO A 249 -1.72 4.12 -26.90
CA PRO A 249 -2.62 3.34 -27.73
C PRO A 249 -3.60 4.27 -28.46
N LEU A 250 -4.03 3.84 -29.65
CA LEU A 250 -5.07 4.52 -30.43
C LEU A 250 -6.44 3.99 -30.02
N GLU A 251 -7.42 4.87 -29.83
CA GLU A 251 -8.77 4.51 -29.38
C GLU A 251 -9.46 3.49 -30.31
N GLU A 252 -9.24 3.56 -31.62
CA GLU A 252 -9.80 2.62 -32.59
C GLU A 252 -9.37 1.16 -32.40
N ASN A 253 -8.22 0.92 -31.75
CA ASN A 253 -7.65 -0.41 -31.50
C ASN A 253 -7.84 -0.86 -30.05
N CYS A 254 -8.56 -0.08 -29.25
CA CYS A 254 -8.73 -0.29 -27.83
C CYS A 254 -10.08 -0.94 -27.53
N VAL A 255 -10.05 -1.94 -26.65
CA VAL A 255 -11.25 -2.49 -25.99
C VAL A 255 -11.10 -2.37 -24.48
N ASN A 256 -12.19 -2.50 -23.72
CA ASN A 256 -12.10 -2.50 -22.26
C ASN A 256 -11.23 -3.68 -21.79
N ALA A 257 -10.19 -3.40 -21.01
CA ALA A 257 -9.25 -4.42 -20.56
C ALA A 257 -9.85 -5.34 -19.49
N PHE A 258 -10.67 -4.76 -18.60
CA PHE A 258 -11.19 -5.44 -17.43
C PHE A 258 -12.68 -5.18 -17.24
N PRO A 259 -13.41 -6.11 -16.61
CA PRO A 259 -14.78 -5.89 -16.20
C PRO A 259 -14.86 -4.82 -15.10
N SER A 260 -16.00 -4.12 -15.04
CA SER A 260 -16.27 -3.10 -14.02
C SER A 260 -16.24 -3.68 -12.61
N ALA A 261 -15.72 -2.90 -11.65
CA ALA A 261 -15.68 -3.29 -10.23
C ALA A 261 -17.07 -3.65 -9.65
N ASP A 262 -18.13 -3.03 -10.18
CA ASP A 262 -19.54 -3.28 -9.81
C ASP A 262 -19.90 -4.77 -9.83
N ARG A 263 -19.42 -5.52 -10.83
CA ARG A 263 -19.72 -6.95 -10.97
C ARG A 263 -19.11 -7.78 -9.83
N TRP A 264 -17.93 -7.40 -9.36
CA TRP A 264 -17.28 -8.05 -8.21
C TRP A 264 -18.05 -7.80 -6.92
N TYR A 265 -18.45 -6.55 -6.64
CA TYR A 265 -19.23 -6.25 -5.45
C TYR A 265 -20.60 -6.92 -5.46
N MET A 266 -21.30 -6.92 -6.60
CA MET A 266 -22.58 -7.61 -6.75
C MET A 266 -22.43 -9.12 -6.52
N LYS A 267 -21.35 -9.74 -7.03
CA LYS A 267 -21.05 -11.15 -6.74
C LYS A 267 -20.87 -11.40 -5.24
N ILE A 268 -20.13 -10.55 -4.54
CA ILE A 268 -19.88 -10.68 -3.09
C ILE A 268 -21.21 -10.60 -2.32
N LEU A 269 -22.06 -9.62 -2.64
CA LEU A 269 -23.35 -9.42 -1.96
C LEU A 269 -24.35 -10.55 -2.26
N ALA A 270 -24.33 -11.12 -3.47
CA ALA A 270 -25.20 -12.22 -3.87
C ALA A 270 -24.75 -13.59 -3.32
N THR A 271 -23.48 -13.75 -2.94
CA THR A 271 -22.92 -15.00 -2.41
C THR A 271 -23.50 -15.32 -1.02
N GLN A 272 -23.90 -16.58 -0.81
CA GLN A 272 -24.45 -17.05 0.46
C GLN A 272 -23.38 -17.72 1.32
N GLY A 273 -23.34 -17.43 2.62
CA GLY A 273 -22.39 -18.02 3.56
C GLY A 273 -21.35 -17.06 4.15
N PHE A 274 -21.34 -15.79 3.73
CA PHE A 274 -20.57 -14.74 4.39
C PHE A 274 -21.18 -14.27 5.71
N THR A 275 -20.32 -13.78 6.60
CA THR A 275 -20.75 -13.17 7.86
C THR A 275 -21.40 -11.81 7.62
N GLU A 276 -22.20 -11.35 8.58
CA GLU A 276 -22.83 -10.02 8.54
C GLU A 276 -21.78 -8.91 8.41
N ARG A 277 -20.66 -9.04 9.13
CA ARG A 277 -19.51 -8.13 9.05
C ARG A 277 -18.94 -8.04 7.64
N GLN A 278 -18.76 -9.17 6.96
CA GLN A 278 -18.20 -9.25 5.62
C GLN A 278 -19.13 -8.63 4.58
N ARG A 279 -20.43 -8.91 4.66
CA ARG A 279 -21.43 -8.29 3.78
C ARG A 279 -21.52 -6.79 3.97
N LEU A 280 -21.49 -6.35 5.22
CA LEU A 280 -21.47 -4.93 5.58
C LEU A 280 -20.22 -4.24 5.03
N GLU A 281 -19.03 -4.84 5.20
CA GLU A 281 -17.78 -4.30 4.66
C GLU A 281 -17.84 -4.16 3.13
N ALA A 282 -18.31 -5.19 2.43
CA ALA A 282 -18.48 -5.17 0.99
C ALA A 282 -19.47 -4.08 0.54
N ALA A 283 -20.61 -3.93 1.23
CA ALA A 283 -21.60 -2.90 0.93
C ALA A 283 -21.06 -1.49 1.15
N LEU A 284 -20.27 -1.25 2.22
CA LEU A 284 -19.67 0.06 2.49
C LEU A 284 -18.57 0.42 1.47
N GLU A 285 -17.71 -0.52 1.11
CA GLU A 285 -16.68 -0.29 0.08
C GLU A 285 -17.35 -0.05 -1.28
N TYR A 286 -18.39 -0.80 -1.62
CA TYR A 286 -19.16 -0.59 -2.84
C TYR A 286 -19.86 0.77 -2.86
N ALA A 287 -20.44 1.21 -1.74
CA ALA A 287 -21.01 2.54 -1.62
C ALA A 287 -19.95 3.62 -1.87
N SER A 288 -18.75 3.46 -1.32
CA SER A 288 -17.64 4.40 -1.53
C SER A 288 -17.18 4.46 -2.99
N PHE A 289 -17.24 3.33 -3.71
CA PHE A 289 -16.97 3.28 -5.14
C PHE A 289 -18.05 4.00 -5.96
N MET A 290 -19.32 3.82 -5.61
CA MET A 290 -20.44 4.53 -6.24
C MET A 290 -20.36 6.04 -6.02
N GLU A 291 -19.96 6.48 -4.82
CA GLU A 291 -19.68 7.90 -4.55
C GLU A 291 -18.55 8.44 -5.42
N PHE A 292 -17.48 7.66 -5.56
CA PHE A 292 -16.35 8.03 -6.43
C PHE A 292 -16.79 8.18 -7.90
N LYS A 293 -17.72 7.32 -8.37
CA LYS A 293 -18.35 7.44 -9.70
C LYS A 293 -19.35 8.60 -9.82
N GLY A 294 -19.66 9.30 -8.73
CA GLY A 294 -20.65 10.37 -8.69
C GLY A 294 -22.10 9.89 -8.63
N GLN A 295 -22.34 8.60 -8.36
CA GLN A 295 -23.67 8.00 -8.25
C GLN A 295 -24.15 8.02 -6.79
N ALA A 296 -24.49 9.20 -6.29
CA ALA A 296 -24.85 9.40 -4.88
C ALA A 296 -26.09 8.62 -4.43
N GLU A 297 -27.08 8.43 -5.31
CA GLU A 297 -28.30 7.66 -4.98
C GLU A 297 -28.01 6.16 -4.81
N ALA A 298 -27.19 5.59 -5.69
CA ALA A 298 -26.74 4.20 -5.57
C ALA A 298 -25.94 4.01 -4.28
N ALA A 299 -25.03 4.93 -3.96
CA ALA A 299 -24.28 4.89 -2.71
C ALA A 299 -25.18 4.92 -1.46
N ARG A 300 -26.22 5.76 -1.45
CA ARG A 300 -27.20 5.80 -0.35
C ARG A 300 -27.94 4.47 -0.19
N SER A 301 -28.41 3.87 -1.29
CA SER A 301 -29.09 2.58 -1.24
C SER A 301 -28.20 1.45 -0.68
N LEU A 302 -26.89 1.50 -0.99
CA LEU A 302 -25.91 0.56 -0.46
C LEU A 302 -25.58 0.81 1.02
N GLN A 303 -25.59 2.06 1.46
CA GLN A 303 -25.46 2.41 2.88
C GLN A 303 -26.70 1.98 3.68
N GLU A 304 -27.90 2.08 3.12
CA GLU A 304 -29.13 1.56 3.70
C GLU A 304 -29.08 0.03 3.81
N LEU A 305 -28.57 -0.66 2.78
CA LEU A 305 -28.29 -2.09 2.83
C LEU A 305 -27.30 -2.41 3.97
N ALA A 306 -26.20 -1.67 4.09
CA ALA A 306 -25.22 -1.85 5.16
C ALA A 306 -25.83 -1.61 6.56
N LEU A 307 -26.70 -0.62 6.71
CA LEU A 307 -27.47 -0.39 7.95
C LEU A 307 -28.37 -1.59 8.28
N SER A 308 -29.05 -2.13 7.28
CA SER A 308 -29.95 -3.27 7.46
C SER A 308 -29.19 -4.51 7.95
N GLU A 309 -28.00 -4.77 7.42
CA GLU A 309 -27.11 -5.86 7.88
C GLU A 309 -26.54 -5.57 9.28
N ALA A 310 -26.21 -4.32 9.60
CA ALA A 310 -25.72 -3.94 10.93
C ALA A 310 -26.78 -4.10 12.05
N THR A 311 -28.06 -3.93 11.71
CA THR A 311 -29.18 -4.08 12.65
C THR A 311 -29.99 -5.35 12.46
N LYS A 312 -29.41 -6.33 11.77
CA LYS A 312 -30.04 -7.63 11.58
C LYS A 312 -30.34 -8.29 12.92
N GLY A 313 -31.57 -8.77 13.08
CA GLY A 313 -32.05 -9.34 14.34
C GLY A 313 -32.54 -8.34 15.39
N ILE A 314 -32.55 -7.03 15.10
CA ILE A 314 -33.15 -6.01 15.98
C ILE A 314 -34.54 -5.62 15.45
N ASP A 315 -35.54 -5.58 16.34
CA ASP A 315 -36.90 -5.11 16.00
C ASP A 315 -36.87 -3.66 15.48
N ALA A 316 -37.58 -3.36 14.40
CA ALA A 316 -37.67 -2.01 13.83
C ALA A 316 -38.14 -0.94 14.83
N ALA A 317 -38.97 -1.31 15.81
CA ALA A 317 -39.44 -0.40 16.87
C ALA A 317 -38.36 -0.06 17.92
N LYS A 318 -37.32 -0.89 18.05
CA LYS A 318 -36.26 -0.77 19.07
C LYS A 318 -34.91 -0.37 18.46
N LEU A 319 -34.91 0.19 17.25
CA LEU A 319 -33.67 0.61 16.59
C LEU A 319 -32.91 1.64 17.45
N PRO A 320 -31.58 1.46 17.61
CA PRO A 320 -30.73 2.34 18.42
C PRO A 320 -30.47 3.70 17.76
N TYR A 321 -30.93 3.91 16.53
CA TYR A 321 -30.83 5.16 15.79
C TYR A 321 -32.22 5.65 15.35
N ASP A 322 -32.31 6.93 14.99
CA ASP A 322 -33.50 7.51 14.36
C ASP A 322 -33.43 7.34 12.83
N ILE A 323 -34.50 6.84 12.23
CA ILE A 323 -34.57 6.49 10.80
C ILE A 323 -34.39 7.74 9.92
N LYS A 324 -34.90 8.90 10.35
CA LYS A 324 -34.86 10.14 9.53
C LYS A 324 -33.50 10.82 9.59
N THR A 325 -32.99 11.02 10.81
CA THR A 325 -31.72 11.75 11.01
C THR A 325 -30.51 10.85 10.88
N VAL A 326 -30.68 9.53 11.04
CA VAL A 326 -29.60 8.53 11.11
C VAL A 326 -28.68 8.78 12.32
N ALA A 327 -29.14 9.56 13.30
CA ALA A 327 -28.41 9.83 14.53
C ALA A 327 -28.73 8.78 15.60
N LEU A 328 -27.75 8.46 16.45
CA LEU A 328 -27.96 7.55 17.59
C LEU A 328 -28.87 8.18 18.64
N LYS A 329 -29.81 7.39 19.17
CA LYS A 329 -30.69 7.81 20.27
C LYS A 329 -29.92 7.81 21.58
N GLU A 330 -30.13 8.80 22.43
CA GLU A 330 -29.46 8.86 23.76
C GLU A 330 -29.88 7.71 24.69
N THR A 331 -31.06 7.12 24.46
CA THR A 331 -31.56 5.95 25.18
C THR A 331 -30.96 4.62 24.70
N ALA A 332 -30.26 4.62 23.56
CA ALA A 332 -29.67 3.41 23.02
C ALA A 332 -28.46 3.00 23.89
N ARG A 333 -28.54 1.82 24.50
CA ARG A 333 -27.39 1.19 25.17
C ARG A 333 -26.25 1.00 24.15
N SER A 334 -25.00 0.98 24.63
CA SER A 334 -23.75 0.91 23.85
C SER A 334 -23.92 0.24 22.48
N PRO A 335 -23.83 0.98 21.37
CA PRO A 335 -24.09 0.46 20.02
C PRO A 335 -23.00 -0.52 19.58
N SER A 336 -23.36 -1.42 18.65
CA SER A 336 -22.42 -2.37 18.04
C SER A 336 -21.34 -1.66 17.23
N LEU A 337 -20.17 -2.29 17.09
CA LEU A 337 -19.08 -1.75 16.27
C LEU A 337 -19.50 -1.59 14.80
N ASN A 338 -20.23 -2.58 14.27
CA ASN A 338 -20.77 -2.55 12.91
C ASN A 338 -21.65 -1.32 12.67
N LEU A 339 -22.52 -0.99 13.63
CA LEU A 339 -23.38 0.19 13.52
C LEU A 339 -22.56 1.48 13.57
N LEU A 340 -21.58 1.58 14.49
CA LEU A 340 -20.70 2.75 14.57
C LEU A 340 -19.94 3.00 13.26
N GLU A 341 -19.46 1.94 12.60
CA GLU A 341 -18.74 2.03 11.33
C GLU A 341 -19.64 2.50 10.17
N VAL A 342 -20.84 1.91 10.05
CA VAL A 342 -21.81 2.29 9.01
C VAL A 342 -22.24 3.75 9.18
N LEU A 343 -22.59 4.16 10.41
CA LEU A 343 -22.97 5.53 10.71
C LEU A 343 -21.84 6.53 10.43
N THR A 344 -20.59 6.14 10.72
CA THR A 344 -19.42 6.96 10.39
C THR A 344 -19.27 7.11 8.87
N SER A 345 -19.47 6.02 8.11
CA SER A 345 -19.45 6.05 6.64
C SER A 345 -20.54 6.96 6.06
N ILE A 346 -21.77 6.86 6.57
CA ILE A 346 -22.89 7.72 6.15
C ILE A 346 -22.61 9.20 6.48
N ALA A 347 -22.08 9.49 7.67
CA ALA A 347 -21.72 10.86 8.03
C ALA A 347 -20.66 11.43 7.09
N ASN A 348 -19.64 10.64 6.76
CA ASN A 348 -18.61 11.02 5.78
C ASN A 348 -19.18 11.26 4.38
N SER A 349 -20.12 10.42 3.94
CA SER A 349 -20.83 10.57 2.68
C SER A 349 -21.64 11.87 2.63
N LYS A 350 -22.44 12.14 3.67
CA LYS A 350 -23.22 13.38 3.80
C LYS A 350 -22.31 14.61 3.76
N ALA A 351 -21.23 14.61 4.54
CA ALA A 351 -20.26 15.70 4.57
C ALA A 351 -19.61 15.94 3.19
N ARG A 352 -19.21 14.88 2.48
CA ARG A 352 -18.62 14.98 1.12
C ARG A 352 -19.62 15.45 0.07
N SER A 353 -20.89 15.09 0.22
CA SER A 353 -21.96 15.54 -0.68
C SER A 353 -22.40 16.99 -0.46
N GLY A 354 -21.91 17.64 0.62
CA GLY A 354 -22.24 19.02 0.98
C GLY A 354 -23.40 19.16 1.96
N ASP A 355 -24.05 18.08 2.39
CA ASP A 355 -25.07 18.10 3.46
C ASP A 355 -24.42 18.13 4.85
N ILE A 356 -23.82 19.28 5.17
CA ILE A 356 -23.15 19.51 6.43
C ILE A 356 -24.15 19.52 7.61
N SER A 357 -25.35 20.05 7.38
CA SER A 357 -26.45 20.09 8.35
C SER A 357 -26.91 18.71 8.79
N GLY A 358 -26.97 17.74 7.87
CA GLY A 358 -27.32 16.37 8.16
C GLY A 358 -26.17 15.54 8.74
N ALA A 359 -24.91 15.92 8.48
CA ALA A 359 -23.73 15.20 8.95
C ALA A 359 -23.38 15.52 10.42
N LEU A 360 -23.43 16.79 10.82
CA LEU A 360 -23.00 17.24 12.15
C LEU A 360 -23.72 16.54 13.31
N PRO A 361 -25.07 16.40 13.32
CA PRO A 361 -25.76 15.68 14.40
C PRO A 361 -25.35 14.21 14.49
N VAL A 362 -25.06 13.56 13.36
CA VAL A 362 -24.59 12.17 13.33
C VAL A 362 -23.21 12.07 13.97
N TYR A 363 -22.26 12.93 13.59
CA TYR A 363 -20.92 12.96 14.21
C TYR A 363 -20.96 13.22 15.72
N ILE A 364 -21.80 14.15 16.17
CA ILE A 364 -21.97 14.43 17.61
C ILE A 364 -22.54 13.20 18.33
N SER A 365 -23.53 12.53 17.74
CA SER A 365 -24.13 11.32 18.32
C SER A 365 -23.11 10.17 18.41
N LEU A 366 -22.24 10.02 17.40
CA LEU A 366 -21.15 9.05 17.39
C LEU A 366 -20.10 9.37 18.47
N LEU A 367 -19.70 10.64 18.61
CA LEU A 367 -18.73 11.06 19.61
C LEU A 367 -19.25 10.80 21.03
N LYS A 368 -20.52 11.14 21.29
CA LYS A 368 -21.19 10.84 22.56
C LYS A 368 -21.19 9.32 22.83
N ALA A 369 -21.56 8.52 21.84
CA ALA A 369 -21.60 7.07 21.96
C ALA A 369 -20.22 6.46 22.27
N ARG A 370 -19.16 6.91 21.58
CA ARG A 370 -17.78 6.44 21.80
C ARG A 370 -17.25 6.85 23.18
N ARG A 371 -17.51 8.08 23.62
CA ARG A 371 -17.15 8.53 24.98
C ARG A 371 -17.89 7.77 26.09
N GLY A 372 -19.07 7.24 25.80
CA GLY A 372 -19.87 6.41 26.71
C GLY A 372 -19.45 4.93 26.78
N LEU A 373 -18.43 4.50 26.01
CA LEU A 373 -17.94 3.13 26.04
C LEU A 373 -17.16 2.82 27.33
N SER A 374 -17.11 1.54 27.71
CA SER A 374 -16.38 1.11 28.90
C SER A 374 -14.86 1.14 28.67
N ASP A 375 -14.11 1.70 29.62
CA ASP A 375 -12.64 1.61 29.64
C ASP A 375 -12.13 0.19 29.99
N LYS A 376 -13.00 -0.69 30.49
CA LYS A 376 -12.63 -2.06 30.86
C LYS A 376 -12.53 -2.91 29.60
N ARG A 377 -11.33 -3.45 29.35
CA ARG A 377 -11.15 -4.47 28.33
C ARG A 377 -12.04 -5.69 28.66
N PRO A 378 -12.81 -6.21 27.69
CA PRO A 378 -13.51 -7.47 27.84
C PRO A 378 -12.52 -8.57 28.25
N LEU A 379 -12.91 -9.43 29.19
CA LEU A 379 -12.08 -10.60 29.49
C LEU A 379 -12.06 -11.47 28.23
N GLU A 380 -10.89 -11.59 27.59
CA GLU A 380 -10.73 -12.57 26.52
C GLU A 380 -11.07 -13.96 27.10
N PRO A 381 -11.80 -14.81 26.35
CA PRO A 381 -11.97 -16.19 26.75
C PRO A 381 -10.59 -16.81 26.99
N ARG A 382 -10.46 -17.57 28.09
CA ARG A 382 -9.22 -18.13 28.68
C ARG A 382 -8.32 -18.98 27.76
N GLY A 383 -8.56 -19.04 26.44
CA GLY A 383 -7.74 -19.75 25.46
C GLY A 383 -6.59 -18.93 24.85
N SER A 384 -6.60 -17.60 24.98
CA SER A 384 -5.50 -16.74 24.52
C SER A 384 -4.44 -16.64 25.63
N SER A 385 -3.67 -17.70 25.83
CA SER A 385 -2.45 -17.59 26.62
C SER A 385 -1.54 -16.60 25.89
N ARG A 386 -1.36 -15.41 26.49
CA ARG A 386 -0.24 -14.51 26.19
C ARG A 386 0.99 -15.39 25.93
N PRO A 387 1.62 -15.36 24.74
CA PRO A 387 2.64 -16.33 24.41
C PRO A 387 3.74 -16.22 25.47
N SER A 388 3.84 -17.22 26.36
CA SER A 388 5.00 -17.32 27.24
C SER A 388 6.21 -17.35 26.32
N ALA A 389 7.28 -16.64 26.68
CA ALA A 389 8.50 -16.58 25.89
C ALA A 389 8.83 -17.97 25.33
N VAL A 390 8.58 -18.15 24.03
CA VAL A 390 8.67 -19.46 23.39
C VAL A 390 10.13 -19.86 23.50
N PRO A 391 10.47 -21.01 24.12
CA PRO A 391 11.85 -21.41 24.27
C PRO A 391 12.53 -21.52 22.90
N VAL A 392 13.82 -21.20 22.81
CA VAL A 392 14.54 -21.04 21.53
C VAL A 392 14.41 -22.24 20.61
N HIS A 393 14.36 -23.47 21.16
CA HIS A 393 14.16 -24.69 20.38
C HIS A 393 12.77 -24.74 19.71
N GLN A 394 11.72 -24.25 20.38
CA GLN A 394 10.38 -24.13 19.80
C GLN A 394 10.31 -23.00 18.77
N GLN A 395 11.08 -21.92 18.92
CA GLN A 395 11.16 -20.87 17.88
C GLN A 395 11.75 -21.43 16.58
N ILE A 396 12.78 -22.27 16.68
CA ILE A 396 13.38 -22.95 15.52
C ILE A 396 12.36 -23.93 14.92
N LEU A 397 11.68 -24.75 15.73
CA LEU A 397 10.65 -25.67 15.24
C LEU A 397 9.46 -24.94 14.59
N ASN A 398 9.06 -23.78 15.13
CA ASN A 398 7.98 -22.96 14.57
C ASN A 398 8.38 -22.25 13.28
N LEU A 399 9.67 -22.10 13.01
CA LEU A 399 10.14 -21.62 11.70
C LEU A 399 9.92 -22.67 10.61
N PHE A 400 10.01 -23.95 10.94
CA PHE A 400 9.82 -25.08 10.01
C PHE A 400 8.38 -25.60 9.96
N LYS A 401 7.49 -25.18 10.86
CA LYS A 401 6.06 -25.51 10.81
C LYS A 401 5.31 -24.48 9.96
N PRO A 402 4.37 -24.92 9.10
CA PRO A 402 3.53 -23.99 8.36
C PRO A 402 2.75 -23.12 9.35
N PRO A 403 2.64 -21.79 9.11
CA PRO A 403 1.91 -20.91 10.01
C PRO A 403 0.43 -21.29 10.02
N ALA A 404 -0.19 -21.36 11.20
CA ALA A 404 -1.64 -21.55 11.28
C ALA A 404 -2.35 -20.34 10.63
N TYR A 405 -3.49 -20.58 9.97
CA TYR A 405 -4.32 -19.50 9.47
C TYR A 405 -4.80 -18.65 10.66
N PRO A 406 -4.78 -17.30 10.56
CA PRO A 406 -5.10 -16.44 11.69
C PRO A 406 -6.55 -16.68 12.15
N PRO A 407 -6.84 -16.53 13.46
CA PRO A 407 -8.20 -16.66 13.97
C PRO A 407 -9.12 -15.61 13.33
N PRO A 408 -10.44 -15.85 13.34
CA PRO A 408 -11.39 -14.89 12.80
C PRO A 408 -11.29 -13.52 13.47
N PRO A 409 -11.44 -12.43 12.69
CA PRO A 409 -11.66 -11.12 13.27
C PRO A 409 -12.99 -11.10 14.04
N PRO A 410 -13.16 -10.19 15.00
CA PRO A 410 -14.42 -10.06 15.72
C PRO A 410 -15.56 -9.67 14.76
N ASP A 411 -16.73 -10.29 14.92
CA ASP A 411 -17.93 -10.05 14.09
C ASP A 411 -18.50 -8.62 14.19
N GLY A 412 -18.07 -7.84 15.18
CA GLY A 412 -18.48 -6.45 15.36
C GLY A 412 -19.93 -6.24 15.82
N THR A 413 -20.65 -7.31 16.17
CA THR A 413 -22.02 -7.27 16.71
C THR A 413 -22.07 -6.79 18.16
N GLN A 414 -20.97 -6.93 18.89
CA GLN A 414 -20.84 -6.44 20.26
C GLN A 414 -20.35 -4.98 20.29
N PRO A 415 -20.70 -4.21 21.33
CA PRO A 415 -20.15 -2.88 21.50
C PRO A 415 -18.63 -2.94 21.71
N PRO A 416 -17.87 -2.05 21.05
CA PRO A 416 -16.44 -1.95 21.33
C PRO A 416 -16.21 -1.42 22.76
N TRP A 417 -15.01 -1.64 23.27
CA TRP A 417 -14.54 -1.00 24.50
C TRP A 417 -13.65 0.17 24.14
N ARG A 418 -13.45 1.12 25.04
CA ARG A 418 -12.68 2.35 24.82
C ARG A 418 -11.17 2.07 24.71
N SER A 419 -10.77 1.45 23.62
CA SER A 419 -9.41 1.09 23.27
C SER A 419 -8.62 2.30 22.76
N ALA A 420 -7.31 2.14 22.52
CA ALA A 420 -6.52 3.20 21.88
C ALA A 420 -7.01 3.51 20.45
N GLU A 421 -7.48 2.50 19.72
CA GLU A 421 -8.10 2.66 18.40
C GLU A 421 -9.36 3.52 18.48
N GLU A 422 -10.26 3.19 19.42
CA GLU A 422 -11.50 3.93 19.64
C GLU A 422 -11.25 5.38 20.06
N ARG A 423 -10.22 5.64 20.88
CA ARG A 423 -9.81 7.01 21.23
C ARG A 423 -9.27 7.78 20.02
N CYS A 424 -8.57 7.12 19.10
CA CYS A 424 -8.14 7.76 17.86
C CYS A 424 -9.31 7.99 16.88
N GLN A 425 -10.35 7.15 16.92
CA GLN A 425 -11.61 7.45 16.25
C GLN A 425 -12.33 8.65 16.90
N GLU A 426 -12.34 8.77 18.24
CA GLU A 426 -12.85 9.98 18.93
C GLU A 426 -12.13 11.25 18.48
N ALA A 427 -10.79 11.20 18.38
CA ALA A 427 -9.98 12.30 17.86
C ALA A 427 -10.37 12.67 16.41
N SER A 428 -10.57 11.67 15.55
CA SER A 428 -11.00 11.92 14.16
C SER A 428 -12.37 12.59 14.08
N LEU A 429 -13.31 12.20 14.96
CA LEU A 429 -14.63 12.82 15.04
C LEU A 429 -14.54 14.28 15.52
N GLN A 430 -13.66 14.58 16.49
CA GLN A 430 -13.41 15.95 16.95
C GLN A 430 -12.86 16.82 15.82
N ILE A 431 -11.93 16.31 15.01
CA ILE A 431 -11.38 17.01 13.85
C ILE A 431 -12.47 17.30 12.81
N TYR A 432 -13.32 16.31 12.48
CA TYR A 432 -14.42 16.52 11.52
C TYR A 432 -15.49 17.49 12.02
N ILE A 433 -15.85 17.42 13.30
CA ILE A 433 -16.76 18.39 13.92
C ILE A 433 -16.13 19.79 13.87
N GLY A 434 -14.84 19.92 14.19
CA GLY A 434 -14.11 21.17 14.13
C GLY A 434 -14.09 21.79 12.73
N GLU A 435 -13.82 20.99 11.70
CA GLU A 435 -13.84 21.44 10.30
C GLU A 435 -15.23 21.95 9.89
N ILE A 436 -16.29 21.22 10.28
CA ILE A 436 -17.67 21.63 10.00
C ILE A 436 -18.02 22.94 10.71
N LEU A 437 -17.71 23.07 12.01
CA LEU A 437 -18.01 24.28 12.78
C LEU A 437 -17.23 25.48 12.25
N TYR A 438 -15.96 25.28 11.87
CA TYR A 438 -15.13 26.31 11.25
C TYR A 438 -15.73 26.81 9.94
N ALA A 439 -16.25 25.90 9.11
CA ALA A 439 -16.81 26.23 7.81
C ALA A 439 -18.22 26.86 7.89
N THR A 440 -18.99 26.61 8.95
CA THR A 440 -20.42 26.96 9.00
C THR A 440 -20.79 28.03 10.01
N SER A 441 -20.34 27.92 11.27
CA SER A 441 -20.87 28.76 12.37
C SER A 441 -19.80 29.65 13.01
N SER A 442 -18.70 29.07 13.48
CA SER A 442 -17.75 29.74 14.37
C SER A 442 -16.32 29.24 14.10
N PRO A 443 -15.48 30.04 13.42
CA PRO A 443 -14.08 29.70 13.15
C PRO A 443 -13.27 29.40 14.42
N ASP A 444 -13.46 30.18 15.48
CA ASP A 444 -12.74 30.01 16.74
C ASP A 444 -13.11 28.71 17.46
N ASP A 445 -14.40 28.32 17.46
CA ASP A 445 -14.82 27.03 18.04
C ASP A 445 -14.35 25.87 17.17
N GLY A 446 -14.47 25.97 15.84
CA GLY A 446 -13.99 24.92 14.95
C GLY A 446 -12.49 24.63 15.13
N LEU A 447 -11.70 25.68 15.38
CA LEU A 447 -10.29 25.56 15.73
C LEU A 447 -10.07 24.89 17.09
N SER A 448 -10.82 25.26 18.13
CA SER A 448 -10.66 24.64 19.45
C SER A 448 -10.96 23.14 19.42
N TRP A 449 -12.02 22.73 18.74
CA TRP A 449 -12.35 21.33 18.50
C TRP A 449 -11.25 20.56 17.76
N THR A 450 -10.65 21.20 16.75
CA THR A 450 -9.56 20.58 15.97
C THR A 450 -8.29 20.43 16.81
N ARG A 451 -7.97 21.42 17.66
CA ARG A 451 -6.85 21.37 18.60
C ARG A 451 -7.00 20.23 19.59
N ASP A 452 -8.18 20.09 20.20
CA ASP A 452 -8.49 19.01 21.13
C ASP A 452 -8.35 17.63 20.47
N GLY A 453 -8.78 17.50 19.21
CA GLY A 453 -8.63 16.26 18.44
C GLY A 453 -7.16 15.92 18.14
N VAL A 454 -6.35 16.91 17.75
CA VAL A 454 -4.90 16.74 17.54
C VAL A 454 -4.20 16.36 18.85
N ASP A 455 -4.52 17.02 19.96
CA ASP A 455 -3.98 16.73 21.28
C ASP A 455 -4.27 15.28 21.70
N LEU A 456 -5.52 14.84 21.52
CA LEU A 456 -5.94 13.48 21.83
C LEU A 456 -5.20 12.45 20.95
N ALA A 457 -5.11 12.67 19.64
CA ALA A 457 -4.41 11.76 18.73
C ALA A 457 -2.91 11.64 19.06
N GLU A 458 -2.27 12.76 19.40
CA GLU A 458 -0.86 12.81 19.77
C GLU A 458 -0.59 12.11 21.11
N GLU A 459 -1.47 12.28 22.10
CA GLU A 459 -1.40 11.59 23.40
C GLU A 459 -1.51 10.07 23.22
N GLN A 460 -2.50 9.61 22.45
CA GLN A 460 -2.66 8.18 22.19
C GLN A 460 -1.49 7.59 21.41
N LEU A 461 -0.96 8.33 20.44
CA LEU A 461 0.19 7.86 19.66
C LEU A 461 1.44 7.72 20.54
N ARG A 462 1.65 8.62 21.52
CA ARG A 462 2.72 8.51 22.51
C ARG A 462 2.50 7.36 23.49
N SER A 463 1.27 7.14 23.96
CA SER A 463 0.96 6.09 24.93
C SER A 463 1.17 4.68 24.36
N LEU A 464 0.98 4.51 23.05
CA LEU A 464 1.19 3.24 22.35
C LEU A 464 2.67 2.83 22.22
N GLY A 465 3.63 3.74 22.44
CA GLY A 465 5.08 3.50 22.40
C GLY A 465 5.59 2.92 21.07
N VAL A 466 6.88 2.59 20.98
CA VAL A 466 7.47 1.87 19.82
C VAL A 466 7.62 0.39 20.20
N GLY A 467 6.84 -0.51 19.59
CA GLY A 467 7.14 -1.96 19.61
C GLY A 467 6.19 -2.89 20.38
N VAL A 468 5.03 -2.44 20.88
CA VAL A 468 4.04 -3.36 21.47
C VAL A 468 3.27 -4.07 20.34
N GLY A 469 3.64 -5.33 20.06
CA GLY A 469 2.96 -6.20 19.10
C GLY A 469 1.50 -6.40 19.51
N GLY A 470 0.59 -5.80 18.72
CA GLY A 470 -0.86 -5.79 18.99
C GLY A 470 -1.53 -4.42 18.74
N ALA A 471 -0.75 -3.34 18.58
CA ALA A 471 -1.29 -1.98 18.38
C ALA A 471 -0.89 -1.35 17.03
N LYS A 472 -0.52 -2.15 16.02
CA LYS A 472 -0.09 -1.62 14.70
C LYS A 472 -1.22 -0.85 14.01
N ASP A 473 -2.42 -1.41 13.99
CA ASP A 473 -3.58 -0.80 13.33
C ASP A 473 -4.05 0.45 14.06
N ALA A 474 -4.14 0.39 15.40
CA ALA A 474 -4.40 1.55 16.23
C ALA A 474 -3.38 2.67 15.97
N ARG A 475 -2.07 2.36 15.95
CA ARG A 475 -1.01 3.33 15.68
C ARG A 475 -1.15 3.95 14.28
N LYS A 476 -1.44 3.14 13.26
CA LYS A 476 -1.66 3.63 11.90
C LYS A 476 -2.82 4.62 11.85
N LEU A 477 -3.96 4.27 12.45
CA LEU A 477 -5.13 5.14 12.53
C LEU A 477 -4.83 6.44 13.28
N CYS A 478 -4.15 6.37 14.43
CA CYS A 478 -3.76 7.57 15.18
C CYS A 478 -2.83 8.49 14.38
N ARG A 479 -1.93 7.93 13.57
CA ARG A 479 -1.04 8.72 12.69
C ARG A 479 -1.78 9.37 11.53
N GLU A 480 -2.67 8.62 10.88
CA GLU A 480 -3.54 9.16 9.82
C GLU A 480 -4.37 10.32 10.37
N CYS A 481 -4.96 10.13 11.56
CA CYS A 481 -5.72 11.15 12.27
C CYS A 481 -4.87 12.37 12.66
N LEU A 482 -3.67 12.16 13.21
CA LEU A 482 -2.77 13.25 13.62
C LEU A 482 -2.29 14.06 12.40
N GLY A 483 -1.91 13.38 11.32
CA GLY A 483 -1.51 14.04 10.07
C GLY A 483 -2.64 14.88 9.48
N ALA A 484 -3.82 14.28 9.32
CA ALA A 484 -4.99 15.00 8.81
C ALA A 484 -5.41 16.17 9.73
N GLY A 485 -5.34 15.99 11.05
CA GLY A 485 -5.66 17.05 12.01
C GLY A 485 -4.70 18.23 11.96
N LEU A 486 -3.40 17.97 11.86
CA LEU A 486 -2.38 19.02 11.74
C LEU A 486 -2.50 19.78 10.41
N ASP A 487 -2.74 19.07 9.30
CA ASP A 487 -2.94 19.68 7.99
C ASP A 487 -4.22 20.54 7.95
N ASN A 488 -5.31 20.05 8.55
CA ASN A 488 -6.56 20.78 8.69
C ASN A 488 -6.37 22.03 9.56
N TRP A 489 -5.72 21.88 10.72
CA TRP A 489 -5.43 23.01 11.63
C TRP A 489 -4.59 24.09 10.95
N HIS A 490 -3.51 23.69 10.27
CA HIS A 490 -2.67 24.61 9.49
C HIS A 490 -3.48 25.33 8.40
N THR A 491 -4.34 24.61 7.68
CA THR A 491 -5.16 25.18 6.60
C THR A 491 -6.16 26.20 7.14
N MET A 492 -6.82 25.93 8.27
CA MET A 492 -7.78 26.85 8.89
C MET A 492 -7.09 28.11 9.43
N VAL A 493 -5.97 27.96 10.13
CA VAL A 493 -5.23 29.10 10.70
C VAL A 493 -4.58 29.96 9.61
N SER A 494 -3.98 29.34 8.58
CA SER A 494 -3.40 30.10 7.46
C SER A 494 -4.45 30.91 6.69
N ARG A 495 -5.69 30.43 6.58
CA ARG A 495 -6.82 31.20 6.02
C ARG A 495 -7.16 32.41 6.89
N LEU A 496 -7.22 32.24 8.21
CA LEU A 496 -7.48 33.35 9.14
C LEU A 496 -6.33 34.38 9.13
N ALA A 497 -5.08 33.94 9.14
CA ALA A 497 -3.91 34.81 9.05
C ALA A 497 -3.88 35.60 7.73
N ARG A 498 -4.24 34.98 6.61
CA ARG A 498 -4.41 35.69 5.32
C ARG A 498 -5.55 36.70 5.35
N ALA A 499 -6.67 36.36 5.99
CA ALA A 499 -7.80 37.28 6.14
C ALA A 499 -7.46 38.48 7.04
N GLU A 500 -6.67 38.27 8.10
CA GLU A 500 -6.16 39.33 8.99
C GLU A 500 -5.22 40.29 8.21
N ARG A 501 -4.20 39.75 7.54
CA ARG A 501 -3.28 40.54 6.69
C ARG A 501 -4.01 41.31 5.59
N ALA A 502 -5.06 40.72 4.99
CA ALA A 502 -5.87 41.40 3.98
C ALA A 502 -6.71 42.56 4.57
N LYS A 503 -7.20 42.43 5.82
CA LYS A 503 -7.91 43.51 6.54
C LYS A 503 -6.96 44.65 6.91
N GLU A 504 -5.73 44.33 7.32
CA GLU A 504 -4.70 45.32 7.61
C GLU A 504 -4.26 46.08 6.34
N ALA A 505 -4.04 45.35 5.24
CA ALA A 505 -3.67 45.93 3.95
C ALA A 505 -4.79 46.79 3.31
N SER A 506 -6.06 46.52 3.62
CA SER A 506 -7.21 47.30 3.13
C SER A 506 -7.56 48.51 4.00
N GLY A 507 -6.77 48.80 5.05
CA GLY A 507 -6.89 50.05 5.83
C GLY A 507 -8.10 50.13 6.75
N ALA A 508 -8.90 49.06 6.89
CA ALA A 508 -10.08 49.03 7.76
C ALA A 508 -9.75 48.99 9.27
N GLY A 509 -8.45 48.98 9.62
CA GLY A 509 -7.92 49.05 10.98
C GLY A 509 -6.83 50.10 11.17
N ALA A 510 -6.75 51.13 10.31
CA ALA A 510 -5.75 52.20 10.41
C ALA A 510 -6.09 53.21 11.53
N GLY A 511 -6.26 52.71 12.75
CA GLY A 511 -6.30 53.50 13.98
C GLY A 511 -4.92 53.58 14.61
N LYS A 512 -4.13 54.58 14.19
CA LYS A 512 -2.91 55.10 14.85
C LYS A 512 -1.76 54.09 15.08
N SER A 513 -0.86 53.96 14.11
CA SER A 513 0.53 53.53 14.37
C SER A 513 1.49 54.66 14.02
N GLY A 514 2.09 55.25 15.06
CA GLY A 514 3.04 56.36 14.95
C GLY A 514 4.48 55.88 14.73
N ILE A 515 5.12 56.42 13.69
CA ILE A 515 6.49 56.99 13.58
C ILE A 515 7.71 56.24 14.21
N PHE A 516 7.62 55.04 14.78
CA PHE A 516 8.76 54.35 15.42
C PHE A 516 9.11 52.94 14.92
N SER A 517 8.92 52.63 13.63
CA SER A 517 9.34 51.32 13.05
C SER A 517 10.61 51.43 12.17
N PHE A 518 11.72 51.92 12.74
CA PHE A 518 13.00 52.08 12.01
C PHE A 518 14.19 51.27 12.58
N TRP A 519 14.03 50.53 13.68
CA TRP A 519 15.13 49.71 14.21
C TRP A 519 14.78 48.23 14.19
N GLY A 520 15.56 47.48 13.40
CA GLY A 520 15.37 46.07 13.08
C GLY A 520 15.32 45.19 14.31
N GLY A 521 14.23 44.44 14.42
CA GLY A 521 14.06 43.26 15.24
C GLY A 521 13.40 42.20 14.38
N ILE A 522 13.74 40.94 14.62
CA ILE A 522 13.14 39.73 14.04
C ILE A 522 11.64 39.95 13.84
N GLN A 523 11.12 39.65 12.63
CA GLN A 523 9.67 39.69 12.36
C GLN A 523 8.97 38.74 13.34
N GLU A 524 8.52 39.27 14.48
CA GLU A 524 7.53 38.61 15.30
C GLU A 524 6.26 38.47 14.44
N PRO A 525 5.51 37.36 14.59
CA PRO A 525 4.25 37.21 13.88
C PRO A 525 3.28 38.32 14.34
N GLU A 526 3.23 39.41 13.59
CA GLU A 526 2.19 40.43 13.73
C GLU A 526 0.85 39.77 13.37
N GLY A 527 0.04 39.47 14.39
CA GLY A 527 -1.29 38.86 14.29
C GLY A 527 -1.48 37.60 15.15
N ARG A 528 -2.63 37.49 15.83
CA ARG A 528 -2.99 36.32 16.68
C ARG A 528 -2.86 35.03 15.87
N TRP A 529 -3.34 35.05 14.63
CA TRP A 529 -3.39 33.86 13.78
C TRP A 529 -2.05 33.56 13.13
N ALA A 530 -1.20 34.56 12.89
CA ALA A 530 0.17 34.33 12.44
C ALA A 530 1.01 33.65 13.53
N ALA A 531 0.80 34.00 14.80
CA ALA A 531 1.46 33.32 15.92
C ALA A 531 0.99 31.86 16.04
N GLU A 532 -0.31 31.60 15.87
CA GLU A 532 -0.83 30.24 15.88
C GLU A 532 -0.35 29.41 14.67
N GLU A 533 -0.21 30.01 13.48
CA GLU A 533 0.37 29.36 12.29
C GLU A 533 1.79 28.85 12.59
N ALA A 534 2.62 29.67 13.26
CA ALA A 534 3.96 29.28 13.68
C ALA A 534 3.95 28.12 14.70
N VAL A 535 3.00 28.10 15.64
CA VAL A 535 2.83 27.00 16.60
C VAL A 535 2.49 25.70 15.88
N VAL A 536 1.60 25.73 14.88
CA VAL A 536 1.25 24.51 14.13
C VAL A 536 2.45 23.98 13.36
N LEU A 537 3.23 24.84 12.69
CA LEU A 537 4.43 24.43 11.97
C LEU A 537 5.50 23.82 12.90
N GLU A 538 5.69 24.39 14.08
CA GLU A 538 6.60 23.84 15.10
C GLU A 538 6.12 22.47 15.57
N ARG A 539 4.81 22.32 15.75
CA ARG A 539 4.21 21.05 16.15
C ARG A 539 4.33 19.97 15.07
N VAL A 540 4.08 20.30 13.80
CA VAL A 540 4.31 19.40 12.65
C VAL A 540 5.76 18.93 12.62
N ARG A 541 6.71 19.84 12.85
CA ARG A 541 8.13 19.49 12.93
C ARG A 541 8.43 18.51 14.06
N ARG A 542 7.82 18.71 15.24
CA ARG A 542 8.01 17.86 16.42
C ARG A 542 7.34 16.49 16.28
N THR A 543 6.18 16.40 15.64
CA THR A 543 5.44 15.14 15.49
C THR A 543 5.95 14.28 14.36
N LYS A 544 6.77 14.83 13.44
CA LYS A 544 7.37 14.11 12.32
C LYS A 544 8.06 12.80 12.71
N GLU A 545 8.82 12.80 13.82
CA GLU A 545 9.51 11.60 14.32
C GLU A 545 8.56 10.47 14.73
N ILE A 546 7.35 10.80 15.18
CA ILE A 546 6.33 9.84 15.62
C ILE A 546 5.45 9.41 14.43
N MET A 547 5.40 10.22 13.37
CA MET A 547 4.66 9.92 12.14
C MET A 547 5.41 8.97 11.21
N GLU A 548 6.74 9.05 11.13
CA GLU A 548 7.54 8.18 10.25
C GLU A 548 7.66 6.75 10.82
N ASP A 549 7.24 5.74 10.05
CA ASP A 549 7.56 4.34 10.36
C ASP A 549 9.05 4.10 10.14
N VAL A 550 9.85 4.22 11.19
CA VAL A 550 11.23 3.70 11.18
C VAL A 550 11.17 2.18 11.31
N THR A 551 10.60 1.50 10.30
CA THR A 551 10.87 0.08 10.10
C THR A 551 12.19 -0.01 9.35
N PRO A 552 13.30 -0.48 9.97
CA PRO A 552 14.53 -0.66 9.24
C PRO A 552 14.28 -1.61 8.07
N SER A 553 14.66 -1.17 6.86
CA SER A 553 14.63 -2.01 5.68
C SER A 553 15.38 -3.32 5.99
N ARG A 554 14.64 -4.43 6.02
CA ARG A 554 15.19 -5.77 6.24
C ARG A 554 15.99 -6.27 5.03
N ASN A 555 16.14 -5.42 4.00
CA ASN A 555 16.73 -5.67 2.70
C ASN A 555 18.23 -5.32 2.65
N PHE A 556 19.01 -5.68 3.67
CA PHE A 556 20.46 -5.44 3.64
C PHE A 556 21.17 -6.20 2.50
N ILE A 557 20.56 -7.26 1.97
CA ILE A 557 21.19 -8.15 0.97
C ILE A 557 20.69 -7.85 -0.46
N THR A 558 19.45 -7.40 -0.65
CA THR A 558 18.88 -7.20 -2.01
C THR A 558 19.14 -5.81 -2.58
N SER A 559 19.43 -4.80 -1.75
CA SER A 559 19.78 -3.45 -2.23
C SER A 559 21.14 -3.39 -2.94
N TRP A 560 22.01 -4.39 -2.72
CA TRP A 560 23.34 -4.44 -3.33
C TRP A 560 23.35 -4.92 -4.79
N PHE A 561 22.28 -5.59 -5.24
CA PHE A 561 22.16 -6.12 -6.60
C PHE A 561 21.30 -5.25 -7.53
N LYS A 562 20.79 -4.11 -7.04
CA LYS A 562 19.92 -3.19 -7.80
C LYS A 562 20.60 -1.85 -8.16
N ALA A 563 21.92 -1.74 -7.98
CA ALA A 563 22.71 -0.56 -8.32
C ALA A 563 23.46 -0.73 -9.64
#